data_AF-A0A2W5UBU2-F1
#
_entry.id   AF-A0A2W5UBU2-F1
#
_cell.length_a   1.000
_cell.length_b   1.000
_cell.length_c   1.000
_cell.angle_alpha   90.00
_cell.angle_beta   90.00
_cell.angle_gamma   90.00
#
_symmetry.space_group_name_H-M   'P 1'
#
loop_
_entity.id
_entity.type
_entity.pdbx_description
1 polymer ?
#
loop_
_entity_poly.entity_id
_entity_poly.type
_entity_poly.pdbx_seq_one_letter_code
_entity_poly.pdbx_strand_id
1 'polypeptide(L)' 'MSTNPFDDEKGSCFALINAEDQYSLWPSFAVVPEG' A
#
# COMPACT_ATOMS: atom_id res chain seq x y z
N MET A 1 -17.57 11.26 -2.01
CA MET A 1 -16.73 10.36 -2.82
C MET A 1 -15.37 10.31 -2.13
N SER A 2 -15.02 9.21 -1.46
CA SER A 2 -13.72 9.10 -0.81
C SER A 2 -12.68 8.77 -1.88
N THR A 3 -11.66 9.61 -2.05
CA THR A 3 -10.51 9.30 -2.92
C THR A 3 -9.90 7.99 -2.46
N ASN A 4 -9.75 7.04 -3.38
CA ASN A 4 -9.03 5.80 -3.10
C ASN A 4 -7.57 6.19 -2.74
N PRO A 5 -7.03 5.74 -1.61
CA PRO A 5 -5.65 6.09 -1.22
C PRO A 5 -4.57 5.62 -2.19
N PHE A 6 -4.89 4.66 -3.08
CA PHE A 6 -4.00 4.23 -4.17
C PHE A 6 -4.05 5.14 -5.41
N ASP A 7 -5.08 5.99 -5.51
CA ASP A 7 -5.35 6.88 -6.64
C ASP A 7 -5.07 8.35 -6.27
N ASP A 8 -4.51 8.57 -5.08
CA ASP A 8 -4.15 9.90 -4.58
C ASP A 8 -2.72 10.24 -5.03
N GLU A 9 -2.57 11.19 -5.95
CA GLU A 9 -1.26 11.64 -6.46
C GLU A 9 -0.37 12.30 -5.39
N LYS A 10 -0.95 12.74 -4.26
CA LYS A 10 -0.21 13.26 -3.10
C LYS A 10 0.09 12.15 -2.08
N GLY A 11 -0.55 11.00 -2.21
CA GLY A 11 -0.43 9.84 -1.33
C GLY A 11 0.91 9.14 -1.49
N SER A 12 1.53 8.77 -0.36
CA SER A 12 2.73 7.94 -0.35
C SER A 12 2.34 6.48 -0.11
N CYS A 13 2.88 5.57 -0.91
CA CYS A 13 2.67 4.14 -0.79
C CYS A 13 4.00 3.39 -0.71
N PHE A 14 4.01 2.29 0.03
CA PHE A 14 5.11 1.34 0.08
C PHE A 14 4.91 0.23 -0.95
N ALA A 15 6.00 -0.23 -1.54
CA ALA A 15 6.03 -1.49 -2.26
C ALA A 15 6.50 -2.57 -1.27
N LEU A 16 5.58 -3.41 -0.83
CA LEU A 16 5.85 -4.52 0.08
C LEU A 16 6.08 -5.79 -0.73
N ILE A 17 6.96 -6.63 -0.20
CA ILE A 17 7.18 -7.99 -0.71
C ILE A 17 6.92 -8.97 0.43
N ASN A 18 6.14 -10.01 0.14
CA ASN A 18 5.90 -11.09 1.09
C ASN A 18 6.92 -12.24 0.91
N ALA A 19 6.84 -13.23 1.79
CA ALA A 19 7.71 -14.42 1.74
C ALA A 19 7.46 -15.31 0.49
N GLU A 20 6.38 -15.08 -0.25
CA GLU A 20 6.04 -15.76 -1.50
C GLU A 20 6.51 -14.97 -2.75
N ASP A 21 7.39 -13.98 -2.57
CA ASP A 21 7.91 -13.10 -3.64
C ASP A 21 6.82 -12.27 -4.36
N GLN A 22 5.67 -12.04 -3.72
CA GLN A 22 4.60 -11.24 -4.27
C GLN A 22 4.74 -9.77 -3.87
N TYR A 23 4.49 -8.88 -4.83
CA TYR A 23 4.57 -7.44 -4.63
C TYR A 23 3.18 -6.87 -4.39
N SER A 24 3.03 -6.07 -3.32
CA SER A 24 1.80 -5.36 -2.99
C SER A 24 2.07 -3.88 -2.76
N LEU A 25 1.21 -3.04 -3.34
CA LEU A 25 1.21 -1.61 -3.03
C LEU A 25 0.39 -1.38 -1.76
N TRP A 26 0.97 -0.70 -0.77
CA TRP A 26 0.32 -0.45 0.51
C TRP A 26 0.40 1.02 0.90
N PRO A 27 -0.70 1.65 1.35
CA PRO A 27 -0.66 3.07 1.69
C PRO A 27 0.13 3.31 2.98
N SER A 28 0.99 4.32 2.99
CA SER A 28 1.94 4.58 4.09
C SER A 28 1.30 4.94 5.43
N PHE A 29 0.05 5.42 5.42
CA PHE A 29 -0.69 5.77 6.63
C PHE A 29 -1.42 4.57 7.26
N ALA A 30 -1.54 3.46 6.54
CA ALA A 30 -2.19 2.26 7.03
C ALA A 30 -1.16 1.32 7.67
N VAL A 31 -1.58 0.61 8.72
CA VAL A 31 -0.75 -0.43 9.34
C VAL A 31 -0.50 -1.52 8.30
N VAL A 32 0.76 -1.96 8.18
CA VAL A 32 1.14 -3.05 7.29
C VAL A 32 0.60 -4.37 7.87
N PRO A 33 -0.17 -5.16 7.10
CA PRO A 33 -0.65 -6.46 7.55
C PRO A 33 0.51 -7.44 7.71
N GLU A 34 0.34 -8.42 8.59
CA GLU A 34 1.28 -9.53 8.72
C GLU A 34 1.05 -10.50 7.54
N GLY A 35 1.99 -10.56 6.58
CA GLY A 35 2.01 -11.56 5.48
C GLY A 35 2.31 -10.99 4.12
#